data_AF-A0A542Y3D3-F1
#
_entry.id   AF-A0A542Y3D3-F1
#
_cell.length_a   1.000
_cell.length_b   1.000
_cell.length_c   1.000
_cell.angle_alpha   90.00
_cell.angle_beta   90.00
_cell.angle_gamma   90.00
#
_symmetry.space_group_name_H-M   'P 1'
#
loop_
_entity.id
_entity.type
_entity.pdbx_description
1 polymer ?
#
loop_
_entity_poly.entity_id
_entity_poly.type
_entity_poly.pdbx_seq_one_letter_code
_entity_poly.pdbx_strand_id
1 'polypeptide(L)'
;MHLKGMNSSATSKHRRILIAAIAGTLALLVLVGIGVYGLIRGPYTPDPGTDDTNQTATATPTPRTPATQAVPHPIRETTRPELFASDVATALFTWDTTSGYQSSEYAQIIVDVGDPSGIETAGLAADIRAYLPSPEQWTQLRTHQTSQWLTIDELFVPEAWADAEAQAAPGQLLPGTTAFTVTGIRHRAGHWGENPVETDRPVAFTMFITCQPTFDHCRLLRLSRVDAPLD
;
A
#
# COMPACT_ATOMS: atom_id res chain seq x y z
N MET A 1 -16.82 -67.97 -24.88
CA MET A 1 -16.36 -66.85 -24.04
C MET A 1 -15.10 -66.23 -24.65
N HIS A 2 -15.22 -65.09 -25.31
CA HIS A 2 -14.15 -64.07 -25.35
C HIS A 2 -14.71 -62.76 -25.94
N LEU A 3 -14.94 -61.79 -25.07
CA LEU A 3 -15.20 -60.38 -25.40
C LEU A 3 -13.85 -59.66 -25.32
N LYS A 4 -13.33 -59.15 -26.45
CA LYS A 4 -12.27 -58.13 -26.39
C LYS A 4 -12.24 -57.26 -27.64
N GLY A 5 -12.68 -56.02 -27.45
CA GLY A 5 -11.85 -54.86 -27.76
C GLY A 5 -11.93 -54.28 -29.16
N MET A 6 -12.77 -53.26 -29.33
CA MET A 6 -12.47 -51.97 -29.94
C MET A 6 -13.58 -51.06 -29.38
N ASN A 7 -13.29 -50.01 -28.61
CA ASN A 7 -13.26 -48.63 -29.10
C ASN A 7 -12.61 -47.75 -28.01
N SER A 8 -11.30 -47.51 -28.04
CA SER A 8 -10.64 -46.56 -27.11
C SER A 8 -9.81 -45.47 -27.78
N SER A 9 -9.65 -45.53 -29.12
CA SER A 9 -8.79 -44.60 -29.85
C SER A 9 -9.49 -43.30 -30.27
N ALA A 10 -10.82 -43.29 -30.39
CA ALA A 10 -11.60 -42.14 -30.87
C ALA A 10 -11.89 -41.10 -29.76
N THR A 11 -12.11 -41.55 -28.52
CA THR A 11 -12.45 -40.68 -27.38
C THR A 11 -11.28 -39.81 -26.91
N SER A 12 -10.04 -40.31 -27.02
CA SER A 12 -8.82 -39.57 -26.65
C SER A 12 -8.54 -38.37 -27.58
N LYS A 13 -8.72 -38.55 -28.90
CA LYS A 13 -8.53 -37.47 -29.88
C LYS A 13 -9.58 -36.37 -29.74
N HIS A 14 -10.86 -36.74 -29.54
CA HIS A 14 -11.92 -35.77 -29.31
C HIS A 14 -11.70 -34.95 -28.04
N ARG A 15 -11.23 -35.56 -26.96
CA ARG A 15 -10.93 -34.86 -25.71
C ARG A 15 -9.77 -33.86 -25.85
N ARG A 16 -8.74 -34.17 -26.65
CA ARG A 16 -7.64 -33.24 -26.93
C ARG A 16 -8.06 -32.07 -27.80
N ILE A 17 -8.93 -32.30 -28.79
CA ILE A 17 -9.50 -31.23 -29.63
C ILE A 17 -10.40 -30.31 -28.79
N LEU A 18 -11.18 -30.86 -27.86
CA LEU A 18 -12.03 -30.07 -26.97
C LEU A 18 -11.23 -29.19 -26.02
N ILE A 19 -10.12 -29.71 -25.47
CA ILE A 19 -9.21 -28.93 -24.60
C ILE A 19 -8.51 -27.81 -25.39
N ALA A 20 -8.06 -28.08 -26.61
CA ALA A 20 -7.46 -27.06 -27.47
C ALA A 20 -8.46 -25.97 -27.86
N ALA A 21 -9.72 -26.34 -28.13
CA ALA A 21 -10.78 -25.39 -28.43
C ALA A 21 -11.10 -24.49 -27.22
N ILE A 22 -11.21 -25.06 -26.01
CA ILE A 22 -11.46 -24.28 -24.77
C ILE A 22 -10.30 -23.33 -24.49
N ALA A 23 -9.05 -23.79 -24.61
CA ALA A 23 -7.87 -22.94 -24.41
C ALA A 23 -7.81 -21.78 -25.43
N GLY A 24 -8.16 -22.04 -26.69
CA GLY A 24 -8.25 -21.03 -27.73
C GLY A 24 -9.32 -19.97 -27.43
N THR A 25 -10.52 -20.40 -27.02
CA THR A 25 -11.60 -19.48 -26.65
C THR A 25 -11.22 -18.63 -25.43
N LEU A 26 -10.54 -19.20 -24.43
CA LEU A 26 -10.11 -18.48 -23.24
C LEU A 26 -9.04 -17.42 -23.58
N ALA A 27 -8.08 -17.76 -24.45
CA ALA A 27 -7.07 -16.82 -24.93
C ALA A 27 -7.68 -15.68 -25.76
N LEU A 28 -8.67 -15.98 -26.60
CA LEU A 28 -9.39 -14.98 -27.39
C LEU A 28 -10.16 -14.00 -26.47
N LEU A 29 -10.81 -14.51 -25.42
CA LEU A 29 -11.53 -13.67 -24.45
C LEU A 29 -10.57 -12.73 -23.68
N VAL A 30 -9.38 -13.21 -23.31
CA VAL A 30 -8.35 -12.37 -22.67
C VAL A 30 -7.87 -11.26 -23.62
N LEU A 31 -7.63 -11.59 -24.90
CA LEU A 31 -7.20 -10.60 -25.90
C LEU A 31 -8.29 -9.56 -26.17
N VAL A 32 -9.56 -9.96 -26.24
CA VAL A 32 -10.69 -9.04 -26.39
C VAL A 32 -10.83 -8.15 -25.15
N GLY A 33 -10.65 -8.70 -23.94
CA GLY A 33 -10.66 -7.93 -22.70
C GLY A 33 -9.57 -6.85 -22.66
N ILE A 34 -8.35 -7.18 -23.08
CA ILE A 34 -7.23 -6.23 -23.17
C ILE A 34 -7.52 -5.14 -24.22
N GLY A 35 -8.06 -5.52 -25.38
CA GLY A 35 -8.41 -4.57 -26.44
C GLY A 35 -9.50 -3.58 -26.04
N VAL A 36 -10.54 -4.04 -25.34
CA VAL A 36 -11.61 -3.15 -24.82
C VAL A 36 -11.10 -2.27 -23.69
N TYR A 37 -10.26 -2.80 -22.79
CA TYR A 37 -9.66 -2.02 -21.71
C TYR A 37 -8.72 -0.91 -22.24
N GLY A 38 -8.00 -1.17 -23.34
CA GLY A 38 -7.18 -0.19 -24.03
C GLY A 38 -7.95 0.85 -24.85
N LEU A 39 -9.21 0.59 -25.21
CA LEU A 39 -10.08 1.54 -25.92
C LEU A 39 -10.81 2.51 -24.97
N ILE A 40 -11.07 2.10 -23.72
CA ILE A 40 -11.72 2.95 -22.71
C ILE A 40 -10.73 3.95 -22.10
N ARG A 41 -9.44 3.60 -22.04
CA ARG A 41 -8.35 4.57 -21.78
C ARG A 41 -7.73 4.98 -23.10
N GLY A 42 -8.37 5.95 -23.78
CA GLY A 42 -7.95 6.42 -25.10
C GLY A 42 -6.44 6.74 -25.18
N PRO A 43 -5.86 6.66 -26.39
CA PRO A 43 -4.44 6.94 -26.59
C PRO A 43 -4.14 8.36 -26.12
N TYR A 44 -3.12 8.48 -25.27
CA TYR A 44 -2.57 9.74 -24.83
C TYR A 44 -2.07 10.50 -26.06
N THR A 45 -2.81 11.51 -26.51
CA THR A 45 -2.34 12.50 -27.48
C THR A 45 -1.69 13.65 -26.71
N PRO A 46 -0.36 13.82 -26.79
CA PRO A 46 0.26 15.06 -26.36
C PRO A 46 -0.19 16.19 -27.29
N ASP A 47 -0.64 17.28 -26.71
CA ASP A 47 -0.98 18.52 -27.42
C ASP A 47 0.30 19.14 -28.02
N PRO A 48 0.36 19.53 -29.32
CA PRO A 48 1.52 20.22 -29.87
C PRO A 48 1.44 21.71 -29.52
N GLY A 49 1.83 22.05 -28.29
CA GLY A 49 1.99 23.42 -27.82
C GLY A 49 3.44 23.88 -27.91
N THR A 50 3.78 24.52 -29.03
CA THR A 50 4.78 25.57 -29.24
C THR A 50 6.16 25.45 -28.60
N ASP A 51 7.17 25.36 -29.47
CA ASP A 51 8.59 25.62 -29.19
C ASP A 51 8.79 26.86 -28.30
N ASP A 52 9.48 26.67 -27.18
CA ASP A 52 10.44 27.67 -26.75
C ASP A 52 11.72 27.00 -26.23
N THR A 53 12.81 27.48 -26.78
CA THR A 53 14.14 26.90 -26.70
C THR A 53 14.71 27.17 -25.31
N ASN A 54 14.85 26.13 -24.48
CA ASN A 54 15.78 26.14 -23.35
C ASN A 54 16.36 24.75 -23.12
N GLN A 55 17.45 24.51 -23.83
CA GLN A 55 18.42 23.46 -23.52
C GLN A 55 18.87 23.63 -22.06
N THR A 56 18.42 22.75 -21.16
CA THR A 56 19.12 22.49 -19.90
C THR A 56 19.03 21.00 -19.55
N ALA A 57 20.19 20.35 -19.65
CA ALA A 57 20.59 19.07 -19.04
C ALA A 57 19.60 17.89 -19.09
N THR A 58 19.92 16.89 -19.93
CA THR A 58 19.63 15.50 -19.61
C THR A 58 20.25 15.19 -18.25
N ALA A 59 19.45 15.24 -17.18
CA ALA A 59 19.86 14.74 -15.89
C ALA A 59 19.98 13.21 -16.01
N THR A 60 21.21 12.71 -16.14
CA THR A 60 21.54 11.36 -15.71
C THR A 60 20.94 11.18 -14.31
N PRO A 61 20.19 10.10 -14.00
CA PRO A 61 19.75 9.86 -12.64
C PRO A 61 21.00 9.79 -11.78
N THR A 62 21.21 10.84 -10.99
CA THR A 62 22.27 10.84 -10.00
C THR A 62 21.85 9.77 -9.00
N PRO A 63 22.72 8.79 -8.65
CA PRO A 63 22.43 7.88 -7.57
C PRO A 63 22.12 8.75 -6.34
N ARG A 64 20.87 8.75 -5.90
CA ARG A 64 20.52 9.36 -4.62
C ARG A 64 21.38 8.61 -3.61
N THR A 65 22.31 9.30 -2.97
CA THR A 65 23.17 8.78 -1.89
C THR A 65 22.30 7.88 -1.02
N PRO A 66 22.75 6.66 -0.62
CA PRO A 66 21.93 5.76 0.18
C PRO A 66 21.33 6.58 1.32
N ALA A 67 19.99 6.65 1.34
CA ALA A 67 19.26 7.30 2.40
C ALA A 67 19.86 6.81 3.72
N THR A 68 20.12 7.72 4.67
CA THR A 68 20.43 7.35 6.04
C THR A 68 19.55 6.16 6.41
N GLN A 69 20.17 5.02 6.77
CA GLN A 69 19.44 3.77 7.00
C GLN A 69 18.21 4.07 7.84
N ALA A 70 17.03 3.74 7.31
CA ALA A 70 15.80 4.07 8.01
C ALA A 70 15.72 3.19 9.26
N VAL A 71 15.98 3.74 10.43
CA VAL A 71 15.80 3.04 11.70
C VAL A 71 14.41 3.33 12.29
N PRO A 72 13.83 2.44 13.10
CA PRO A 72 12.61 2.74 13.83
C PRO A 72 12.85 3.94 14.76
N HIS A 73 12.16 5.05 14.51
CA HIS A 73 12.21 6.24 15.36
C HIS A 73 10.92 6.36 16.15
N PRO A 74 10.98 6.65 17.47
CA PRO A 74 9.78 6.90 18.24
C PRO A 74 8.96 8.05 17.64
N ILE A 75 7.64 7.85 17.56
CA ILE A 75 6.70 8.89 17.13
C ILE A 75 6.59 9.91 18.27
N ARG A 76 6.63 11.21 17.92
CA ARG A 76 6.61 12.30 18.90
C ARG A 76 5.26 12.35 19.61
N GLU A 77 5.29 12.48 20.93
CA GLU A 77 4.09 12.83 21.68
C GLU A 77 3.70 14.29 21.39
N THR A 78 2.46 14.50 20.98
CA THR A 78 1.95 15.80 20.56
C THR A 78 0.45 15.89 20.83
N THR A 79 -0.04 17.11 21.04
CA THR A 79 -1.48 17.41 21.14
C THR A 79 -2.08 17.86 19.81
N ARG A 80 -1.22 18.06 18.78
CA ARG A 80 -1.64 18.51 17.45
C ARG A 80 -1.89 17.31 16.54
N PRO A 81 -3.14 17.07 16.12
CA PRO A 81 -3.50 15.84 15.42
C PRO A 81 -2.87 15.75 14.03
N GLU A 82 -2.69 16.85 13.31
CA GLU A 82 -2.10 16.84 11.96
C GLU A 82 -0.63 16.42 11.99
N LEU A 83 0.13 16.87 13.00
CA LEU A 83 1.51 16.42 13.18
C LEU A 83 1.59 14.96 13.57
N PHE A 84 0.72 14.53 14.48
CA PHE A 84 0.67 13.15 14.90
C PHE A 84 0.37 12.23 13.70
N ALA A 85 -0.64 12.59 12.91
CA ALA A 85 -1.03 11.90 11.70
C ALA A 85 0.13 11.83 10.69
N SER A 86 0.84 12.93 10.46
CA SER A 86 2.00 12.97 9.55
C SER A 86 3.15 12.06 10.02
N ASP A 87 3.46 12.07 11.32
CA ASP A 87 4.51 11.23 11.90
C ASP A 87 4.14 9.74 11.83
N VAL A 88 2.89 9.39 12.17
CA VAL A 88 2.37 8.02 12.05
C VAL A 88 2.40 7.54 10.59
N ALA A 89 1.92 8.36 9.66
CA ALA A 89 1.94 8.04 8.22
C ALA A 89 3.35 7.78 7.72
N THR A 90 4.31 8.60 8.14
CA THR A 90 5.72 8.41 7.79
C THR A 90 6.25 7.09 8.38
N ALA A 91 5.97 6.81 9.66
CA ALA A 91 6.41 5.59 10.34
C ALA A 91 5.84 4.31 9.72
N LEU A 92 4.58 4.31 9.28
CA LEU A 92 3.93 3.16 8.62
C LEU A 92 4.64 2.71 7.34
N PHE A 93 5.29 3.63 6.64
CA PHE A 93 5.85 3.37 5.32
C PHE A 93 7.38 3.46 5.26
N THR A 94 8.03 3.92 6.33
CA THR A 94 9.48 4.14 6.37
C THR A 94 10.20 3.00 7.09
N TRP A 95 10.85 2.13 6.32
CA TRP A 95 11.60 1.00 6.84
C TRP A 95 12.74 0.59 5.92
N ASP A 96 13.74 -0.10 6.47
CA ASP A 96 14.93 -0.53 5.73
C ASP A 96 15.36 -1.93 6.21
N THR A 97 15.41 -2.90 5.30
CA THR A 97 15.77 -4.28 5.62
C THR A 97 17.25 -4.48 5.94
N THR A 98 18.09 -3.48 5.65
CA THR A 98 19.53 -3.43 5.93
C THR A 98 19.88 -2.79 7.28
N SER A 99 18.90 -2.20 7.96
CA SER A 99 19.08 -1.46 9.22
C SER A 99 19.42 -2.33 10.44
N GLY A 100 19.29 -3.66 10.32
CA GLY A 100 19.44 -4.61 11.42
C GLY A 100 18.15 -4.88 12.21
N TYR A 101 17.11 -4.08 12.02
CA TYR A 101 15.80 -4.26 12.64
C TYR A 101 14.92 -5.25 11.88
N GLN A 102 13.91 -5.79 12.57
CA GLN A 102 12.84 -6.62 12.01
C GLN A 102 11.57 -5.80 11.79
N SER A 103 10.70 -6.28 10.90
CA SER A 103 9.37 -5.68 10.65
C SER A 103 8.57 -5.42 11.94
N SER A 104 8.65 -6.32 12.92
CA SER A 104 7.97 -6.18 14.21
C SER A 104 8.45 -4.99 15.04
N GLU A 105 9.72 -4.59 14.91
CA GLU A 105 10.28 -3.45 15.65
C GLU A 105 9.79 -2.12 15.08
N TYR A 106 9.59 -2.05 13.75
CA TYR A 106 8.88 -0.92 13.13
C TYR A 106 7.39 -0.92 13.48
N ALA A 107 6.77 -2.09 13.63
CA ALA A 107 5.38 -2.16 14.07
C ALA A 107 5.22 -1.65 15.51
N GLN A 108 6.17 -1.99 16.39
CA GLN A 108 6.08 -1.66 17.81
C GLN A 108 6.06 -0.16 18.07
N ILE A 109 6.88 0.64 17.38
CA ILE A 109 6.88 2.10 17.55
C ILE A 109 5.53 2.76 17.23
N ILE A 110 4.71 2.14 16.37
CA ILE A 110 3.36 2.62 16.04
C ILE A 110 2.34 2.10 17.06
N VAL A 111 2.49 0.87 17.54
CA VAL A 111 1.67 0.31 18.61
C VAL A 111 1.84 1.11 19.92
N ASP A 112 3.05 1.56 20.22
CA ASP A 112 3.37 2.30 21.44
C ASP A 112 2.63 3.66 21.56
N VAL A 113 2.20 4.24 20.43
CA VAL A 113 1.38 5.47 20.41
C VAL A 113 -0.11 5.20 20.24
N GLY A 114 -0.52 3.93 20.32
CA GLY A 114 -1.92 3.53 20.30
C GLY A 114 -2.69 3.91 21.56
N ASP A 115 -3.97 3.59 21.60
CA ASP A 115 -4.83 3.76 22.78
C ASP A 115 -4.22 3.12 24.06
N PRO A 116 -3.87 3.92 25.09
CA PRO A 116 -3.25 3.42 26.32
C PRO A 116 -4.22 2.65 27.22
N SER A 117 -5.53 2.74 27.00
CA SER A 117 -6.52 1.97 27.76
C SER A 117 -6.55 0.48 27.38
N GLY A 118 -5.99 0.15 26.22
CA GLY A 118 -5.95 -1.21 25.71
C GLY A 118 -7.15 -1.63 24.86
N ILE A 119 -8.19 -0.79 24.74
CA ILE A 119 -9.43 -1.14 24.05
C ILE A 119 -9.20 -1.32 22.55
N GLU A 120 -8.53 -0.36 21.91
CA GLU A 120 -8.27 -0.41 20.46
C GLU A 120 -6.98 -1.17 20.09
N THR A 121 -6.13 -1.53 21.06
CA THR A 121 -4.78 -2.06 20.79
C THR A 121 -4.77 -3.32 19.91
N ALA A 122 -5.70 -4.26 20.15
CA ALA A 122 -5.75 -5.50 19.36
C ALA A 122 -6.19 -5.23 17.90
N GLY A 123 -7.16 -4.33 17.72
CA GLY A 123 -7.62 -3.88 16.40
C GLY A 123 -6.53 -3.13 15.66
N LEU A 124 -5.90 -2.16 16.32
CA LEU A 124 -4.79 -1.39 15.77
C LEU A 124 -3.63 -2.28 15.34
N ALA A 125 -3.20 -3.22 16.19
CA ALA A 125 -2.13 -4.15 15.86
C ALA A 125 -2.48 -5.03 14.64
N ALA A 126 -3.77 -5.35 14.45
CA ALA A 126 -4.22 -6.06 13.27
C ALA A 126 -4.17 -5.20 12.01
N ASP A 127 -4.57 -3.93 12.12
CA ASP A 127 -4.47 -3.01 10.99
C ASP A 127 -3.00 -2.76 10.60
N ILE A 128 -2.10 -2.49 11.55
CA ILE A 128 -0.65 -2.25 11.32
C ILE A 128 0.00 -3.45 10.60
N ARG A 129 -0.38 -4.68 10.97
CA ARG A 129 0.13 -5.90 10.30
C ARG A 129 -0.20 -5.95 8.81
N ALA A 130 -1.22 -5.23 8.34
CA ALA A 130 -1.55 -5.14 6.92
C ALA A 130 -0.71 -4.10 6.16
N TYR A 131 -0.02 -3.18 6.86
CA TYR A 131 0.83 -2.15 6.27
C TYR A 131 2.29 -2.59 6.12
N LEU A 132 2.77 -3.40 7.07
CA LEU A 132 4.16 -3.81 7.13
C LEU A 132 4.40 -5.19 6.49
N PRO A 133 5.59 -5.44 5.91
CA PRO A 133 5.89 -6.75 5.36
C PRO A 133 5.82 -7.85 6.43
N SER A 134 5.28 -9.02 6.08
CA SER A 134 5.35 -10.20 6.96
C SER A 134 6.81 -10.62 7.21
N PRO A 135 7.12 -11.42 8.26
CA PRO A 135 8.49 -11.89 8.50
C PRO A 135 9.12 -12.64 7.32
N GLU A 136 8.31 -13.40 6.58
CA GLU A 136 8.73 -14.10 5.36
C GLU A 136 9.04 -13.12 4.24
N GLN A 137 8.15 -12.14 4.01
CA GLN A 137 8.38 -11.07 3.03
C GLN A 137 9.61 -10.25 3.39
N TRP A 138 9.81 -9.92 4.67
CA TRP A 138 10.98 -9.19 5.16
C TRP A 138 12.28 -9.92 4.84
N THR A 139 12.31 -11.24 5.04
CA THR A 139 13.47 -12.08 4.71
C THR A 139 13.78 -12.04 3.21
N GLN A 140 12.76 -12.11 2.37
CA GLN A 140 12.92 -11.99 0.92
C GLN A 140 13.37 -10.58 0.50
N LEU A 141 12.76 -9.53 1.04
CA LEU A 141 13.11 -8.14 0.74
C LEU A 141 14.54 -7.81 1.16
N ARG A 142 15.05 -8.43 2.23
CA ARG A 142 16.44 -8.29 2.68
C ARG A 142 17.46 -8.82 1.67
N THR A 143 17.15 -9.88 0.90
CA THR A 143 18.07 -10.35 -0.16
C THR A 143 18.24 -9.31 -1.28
N HIS A 144 17.28 -8.39 -1.38
CA HIS A 144 17.29 -7.28 -2.32
C HIS A 144 17.71 -5.96 -1.67
N GLN A 145 18.15 -5.96 -0.40
CA GLN A 145 18.51 -4.74 0.32
C GLN A 145 17.42 -3.66 0.24
N THR A 146 16.16 -4.09 0.38
CA THR A 146 15.02 -3.21 0.11
C THR A 146 14.83 -2.18 1.22
N SER A 147 14.60 -0.93 0.84
CA SER A 147 14.07 0.12 1.69
C SER A 147 12.76 0.69 1.14
N GLN A 148 11.96 1.29 2.00
CA GLN A 148 10.72 1.97 1.64
C GLN A 148 10.60 3.28 2.42
N TRP A 149 9.99 4.29 1.80
CA TRP A 149 9.60 5.53 2.44
C TRP A 149 8.32 6.09 1.79
N LEU A 150 7.76 7.12 2.41
CA LEU A 150 6.57 7.82 1.92
C LEU A 150 6.92 9.29 1.67
N THR A 151 6.47 9.79 0.52
CA THR A 151 6.27 11.24 0.30
C THR A 151 4.79 11.50 0.48
N ILE A 152 4.41 12.33 1.45
CA ILE A 152 3.03 12.72 1.67
C ILE A 152 2.70 13.86 0.70
N ASP A 153 1.63 13.69 -0.07
CA ASP A 153 1.10 14.72 -0.96
C ASP A 153 0.07 15.59 -0.20
N GLU A 154 -0.92 14.93 0.41
CA GLU A 154 -1.96 15.61 1.19
C GLU A 154 -2.27 14.88 2.50
N LEU A 155 -2.71 15.67 3.48
CA LEU A 155 -3.18 15.20 4.78
C LEU A 155 -4.37 16.06 5.20
N PHE A 156 -5.56 15.46 5.27
CA PHE A 156 -6.81 16.18 5.47
C PHE A 156 -7.84 15.34 6.22
N VAL A 157 -8.83 16.00 6.83
CA VAL A 157 -10.02 15.31 7.38
C VAL A 157 -10.97 15.01 6.22
N PRO A 158 -11.32 13.74 5.94
CA PRO A 158 -12.18 13.41 4.81
C PRO A 158 -13.60 13.96 5.03
N GLU A 159 -14.27 14.37 3.96
CA GLU A 159 -15.63 14.94 4.04
C GLU A 159 -16.63 13.97 4.69
N ALA A 160 -16.53 12.68 4.36
CA ALA A 160 -17.34 11.61 4.97
C ALA A 160 -17.14 11.43 6.48
N TRP A 161 -16.11 12.03 7.09
CA TRP A 161 -15.94 12.00 8.54
C TRP A 161 -17.11 12.69 9.26
N ALA A 162 -17.61 13.81 8.74
CA ALA A 162 -18.73 14.52 9.35
C ALA A 162 -20.00 13.66 9.38
N ASP A 163 -20.23 12.87 8.33
CA ASP A 163 -21.34 11.92 8.27
C ASP A 163 -21.13 10.75 9.24
N ALA A 164 -19.90 10.23 9.33
CA ALA A 164 -19.55 9.17 10.28
C ALA A 164 -19.75 9.61 11.74
N GLU A 165 -19.37 10.85 12.08
CA GLU A 165 -19.62 11.45 13.40
C GLU A 165 -21.11 11.58 13.69
N ALA A 166 -21.90 12.08 12.73
CA ALA A 166 -23.34 12.26 12.91
C ALA A 166 -24.10 10.93 13.06
N GLN A 167 -23.59 9.86 12.46
CA GLN A 167 -24.18 8.51 12.50
C GLN A 167 -23.68 7.66 13.66
N ALA A 168 -22.62 8.08 14.35
CA ALA A 168 -22.05 7.33 15.47
C ALA A 168 -23.07 7.18 16.61
N ALA A 169 -23.19 5.95 17.13
CA ALA A 169 -23.98 5.71 18.33
C ALA A 169 -23.35 6.43 19.55
N PRO A 170 -24.15 6.83 20.55
CA PRO A 170 -23.61 7.45 21.77
C PRO A 170 -22.51 6.60 22.41
N GLY A 171 -21.33 7.20 22.61
CA GLY A 171 -20.15 6.52 23.18
C GLY A 171 -19.36 5.64 22.21
N GLN A 172 -19.75 5.57 20.94
CA GLN A 172 -18.98 4.85 19.90
C GLN A 172 -17.68 5.58 19.55
N LEU A 173 -17.70 6.91 19.54
CA LEU A 173 -16.52 7.75 19.34
C LEU A 173 -16.13 8.39 20.67
N LEU A 174 -14.84 8.33 20.99
CA LEU A 174 -14.29 9.04 22.14
C LEU A 174 -14.32 10.56 21.86
N PRO A 175 -14.55 11.41 22.87
CA PRO A 175 -14.40 12.85 22.72
C PRO A 175 -13.03 13.25 22.14
N GLY A 176 -13.02 14.12 21.13
CA GLY A 176 -11.77 14.52 20.46
C GLY A 176 -11.23 13.49 19.48
N THR A 177 -12.04 12.51 19.08
CA THR A 177 -11.73 11.62 17.95
C THR A 177 -11.93 12.35 16.63
N THR A 178 -11.02 12.14 15.68
CA THR A 178 -11.12 12.63 14.31
C THR A 178 -10.48 11.62 13.34
N ALA A 179 -10.68 11.82 12.04
CA ALA A 179 -10.07 11.01 11.00
C ALA A 179 -9.16 11.87 10.11
N PHE A 180 -8.01 11.32 9.73
CA PHE A 180 -7.10 11.93 8.74
C PHE A 180 -6.86 10.98 7.59
N THR A 181 -7.27 11.39 6.39
CA THR A 181 -6.89 10.74 5.14
C THR A 181 -5.54 11.30 4.68
N VAL A 182 -4.65 10.39 4.30
CA VAL A 182 -3.35 10.70 3.73
C VAL A 182 -3.31 10.17 2.32
N THR A 183 -2.88 11.02 1.39
CA THR A 183 -2.49 10.65 0.04
C THR A 183 -0.99 10.88 -0.12
N GLY A 184 -0.34 10.07 -0.95
CA GLY A 184 1.09 10.21 -1.16
C GLY A 184 1.65 9.20 -2.13
N ILE A 185 2.97 9.26 -2.29
CA ILE A 185 3.75 8.30 -3.08
C ILE A 185 4.57 7.43 -2.14
N ARG A 186 4.28 6.13 -2.17
CA ARG A 186 5.14 5.10 -1.58
C ARG A 186 6.27 4.79 -2.53
N HIS A 187 7.47 5.08 -2.08
CA HIS A 187 8.70 4.76 -2.78
C HIS A 187 9.32 3.49 -2.22
N ARG A 188 9.89 2.67 -3.09
CA ARG A 188 10.65 1.48 -2.70
C ARG A 188 11.92 1.39 -3.54
N ALA A 189 13.06 1.25 -2.89
CA ALA A 189 14.35 1.04 -3.54
C ALA A 189 14.96 -0.29 -3.11
N GLY A 190 15.80 -0.87 -3.95
CA GLY A 190 16.53 -2.09 -3.67
C GLY A 190 17.43 -2.49 -4.83
N HIS A 191 17.87 -3.75 -4.84
CA HIS A 191 18.76 -4.30 -5.85
C HIS A 191 18.19 -5.58 -6.48
N TRP A 192 18.29 -5.66 -7.80
CA TRP A 192 18.06 -6.88 -8.57
C TRP A 192 19.40 -7.38 -9.12
N GLY A 193 20.00 -8.35 -8.42
CA GLY A 193 21.41 -8.68 -8.60
C GLY A 193 22.27 -7.47 -8.22
N GLU A 194 23.14 -7.04 -9.12
CA GLU A 194 23.99 -5.84 -8.94
C GLU A 194 23.30 -4.53 -9.36
N ASN A 195 22.10 -4.60 -9.96
CA ASN A 195 21.45 -3.41 -10.51
C ASN A 195 20.51 -2.77 -9.48
N PRO A 196 20.64 -1.46 -9.19
CA PRO A 196 19.67 -0.76 -8.37
C PRO A 196 18.33 -0.64 -9.10
N VAL A 197 17.23 -0.75 -8.36
CA VAL A 197 15.85 -0.61 -8.85
C VAL A 197 15.04 0.24 -7.87
N GLU A 198 14.16 1.08 -8.41
CA GLU A 198 13.23 1.92 -7.66
C GLU A 198 11.81 1.74 -8.21
N THR A 199 10.80 1.86 -7.34
CA THR A 199 9.39 1.81 -7.72
C THR A 199 8.60 2.78 -6.89
N ASP A 200 7.78 3.57 -7.57
CA ASP A 200 6.88 4.54 -6.98
C ASP A 200 5.45 4.11 -7.20
N ARG A 201 4.62 4.17 -6.15
CA ARG A 201 3.18 3.90 -6.26
C ARG A 201 2.39 4.89 -5.43
N PRO A 202 1.29 5.46 -5.97
CA PRO A 202 0.37 6.22 -5.15
C PRO A 202 -0.22 5.32 -4.07
N VAL A 203 -0.48 5.90 -2.90
CA VAL A 203 -1.18 5.27 -1.79
C VAL A 203 -2.18 6.24 -1.18
N ALA A 204 -3.28 5.69 -0.67
CA ALA A 204 -4.24 6.45 0.13
C ALA A 204 -4.76 5.61 1.30
N PHE A 205 -4.90 6.22 2.48
CA PHE A 205 -5.43 5.55 3.66
C PHE A 205 -5.90 6.55 4.71
N THR A 206 -6.68 6.09 5.69
CA THR A 206 -7.24 6.92 6.76
C THR A 206 -6.81 6.42 8.13
N MET A 207 -6.41 7.34 8.99
CA MET A 207 -6.10 7.13 10.40
C MET A 207 -7.23 7.67 11.26
N PHE A 208 -7.65 6.91 12.27
CA PHE A 208 -8.58 7.37 13.30
C PHE A 208 -7.78 7.70 14.56
N ILE A 209 -7.83 8.95 15.01
CA ILE A 209 -6.96 9.50 16.04
C ILE A 209 -7.82 10.17 17.10
N THR A 210 -7.47 9.99 18.37
CA THR A 210 -8.10 10.69 19.49
C THR A 210 -7.07 11.50 20.25
N CYS A 211 -7.35 12.78 20.48
CA CYS A 211 -6.50 13.66 21.27
C CYS A 211 -7.24 14.15 22.52
N GLN A 212 -7.00 15.38 22.94
CA GLN A 212 -7.77 16.02 23.99
C GLN A 212 -9.25 16.17 23.57
N PRO A 213 -10.21 16.04 24.51
CA PRO A 213 -10.01 15.94 25.95
C PRO A 213 -9.81 14.51 26.48
N THR A 214 -9.92 13.47 25.64
CA THR A 214 -9.84 12.08 26.13
C THR A 214 -8.42 11.67 26.52
N PHE A 215 -7.42 12.09 25.75
CA PHE A 215 -6.01 11.81 26.03
C PHE A 215 -5.18 13.10 26.08
N ASP A 216 -4.19 13.15 26.96
CA ASP A 216 -3.26 14.30 27.07
C ASP A 216 -2.45 14.51 25.79
N HIS A 217 -2.13 13.43 25.07
CA HIS A 217 -1.49 13.42 23.76
C HIS A 217 -2.33 12.62 22.78
N CYS A 218 -2.22 12.93 21.50
CA CYS A 218 -2.90 12.19 20.45
C CYS A 218 -2.50 10.71 20.45
N ARG A 219 -3.49 9.84 20.31
CA ARG A 219 -3.34 8.39 20.25
C ARG A 219 -3.98 7.86 18.97
N LEU A 220 -3.33 6.89 18.36
CA LEU A 220 -3.84 6.20 17.19
C LEU A 220 -4.83 5.13 17.63
N LEU A 221 -6.06 5.15 17.11
CA LEU A 221 -7.07 4.15 17.41
C LEU A 221 -7.06 3.03 16.38
N ARG A 222 -7.26 3.37 15.11
CA ARG A 222 -7.48 2.42 14.01
C ARG A 222 -6.88 2.96 12.71
N LEU A 223 -6.64 2.06 11.77
CA LEU A 223 -6.25 2.40 10.40
C LEU A 223 -7.26 1.78 9.43
N SER A 224 -7.61 2.51 8.38
CA SER A 224 -8.25 1.88 7.22
C SER A 224 -7.26 0.96 6.51
N ARG A 225 -7.71 0.21 5.50
CA ARG A 225 -6.79 -0.56 4.65
C ARG A 225 -6.06 0.39 3.70
N VAL A 226 -4.81 0.06 3.36
CA VAL A 226 -4.10 0.72 2.25
C VAL A 226 -4.93 0.68 0.97
N ASP A 227 -4.99 1.81 0.28
CA ASP A 227 -5.77 2.05 -0.94
C ASP A 227 -7.29 1.89 -0.77
N ALA A 228 -7.75 2.02 0.48
CA ALA A 228 -9.17 2.12 0.85
C ALA A 228 -9.33 3.17 1.96
N PRO A 229 -9.13 4.47 1.64
CA PRO A 229 -9.42 5.55 2.57
C PRO A 229 -10.93 5.63 2.86
N LEU A 230 -11.28 6.43 3.86
CA LEU A 230 -12.64 6.88 4.09
C LEU A 230 -12.98 7.95 3.04
N ASP A 231 -13.97 7.64 2.20
CA ASP A 231 -14.48 8.47 1.10
C ASP A 231 -15.92 8.93 1.38
#